data_AF-A0A1V5AYB8-F1
#
_entry.id   AF-A0A1V5AYB8-F1
#
_cell.length_a   1.000
_cell.length_b   1.000
_cell.length_c   1.000
_cell.angle_alpha   90.00
_cell.angle_beta   90.00
_cell.angle_gamma   90.00
#
_symmetry.space_group_name_H-M   'P 1'
#
loop_
_entity.id
_entity.type
_entity.pdbx_description
1 polymer ?
#
loop_
_entity_poly.entity_id
_entity_poly.type
_entity_poly.pdbx_seq_one_letter_code
_entity_poly.pdbx_strand_id
1 'polypeptide(L)'
;MRVFPNLFAAMVPSPSPPTTEWIALPGHGYHEVIVDSPGHSDNPADFSQEHMMLLLQAYKDRYSHYCCLDDVNYVSIFKNWGREAGASLSHSHSQIIALPIMPPLMKREIDAISAAPFCPFCNIVMREISSARAIAENGSWVQIAPFYSQVPYETWILPKSHISNLMEMDERQHCDLASLLRDALRRMRDLLNNPPYNLMIQQIGSGYHMNIRIHPAITKIAGFERSTGVFINPVSPEQAAAEIRGA
;
A
#
# COMPACT_ATOMS: atom_id res chain seq x y z
N MET A 1 18.03 -1.55 -9.17
CA MET A 1 16.84 -2.28 -8.66
C MET A 1 16.90 -3.72 -9.09
N ARG A 2 16.45 -4.67 -8.27
CA ARG A 2 16.38 -6.09 -8.65
C ARG A 2 15.07 -6.69 -8.18
N VAL A 3 14.47 -7.54 -9.01
CA VAL A 3 13.29 -8.33 -8.67
C VAL A 3 13.65 -9.80 -8.79
N PHE A 4 13.32 -10.61 -7.79
CA PHE A 4 13.57 -12.04 -7.80
C PHE A 4 12.61 -12.80 -6.87
N PRO A 5 12.41 -14.12 -7.07
CA PRO A 5 11.57 -14.93 -6.20
C PRO A 5 12.01 -14.88 -4.74
N ASN A 6 11.06 -14.81 -3.81
CA ASN A 6 11.35 -14.89 -2.38
C ASN A 6 11.90 -16.28 -2.04
N LEU A 7 13.04 -16.34 -1.32
CA LEU A 7 13.68 -17.59 -0.92
C LEU A 7 12.78 -18.45 0.00
N PHE A 8 11.94 -17.79 0.81
CA PHE A 8 10.96 -18.42 1.71
C PHE A 8 9.55 -18.01 1.28
N ALA A 9 9.22 -18.30 0.03
CA ALA A 9 7.97 -17.91 -0.58
C ALA A 9 6.74 -18.47 0.17
N ALA A 10 5.90 -17.56 0.66
CA ALA A 10 4.59 -17.89 1.25
C ALA A 10 3.61 -18.57 0.26
N MET A 11 3.77 -18.31 -1.05
CA MET A 11 2.96 -18.89 -2.14
C MET A 11 3.91 -19.35 -3.24
N VAL A 12 3.68 -20.52 -3.83
CA VAL A 12 4.54 -21.10 -4.87
C VAL A 12 3.72 -21.53 -6.10
N PRO A 13 4.30 -21.56 -7.32
CA PRO A 13 3.52 -21.79 -8.56
C PRO A 13 3.00 -23.21 -8.75
N SER A 14 3.50 -24.18 -8.00
CA SER A 14 3.11 -25.59 -8.11
C SER A 14 3.26 -26.27 -6.76
N PRO A 15 2.42 -25.91 -5.78
CA PRO A 15 2.48 -26.47 -4.44
C PRO A 15 2.01 -27.93 -4.45
N SER A 16 2.49 -28.73 -3.51
CA SER A 16 1.88 -30.02 -3.24
C SER A 16 0.44 -29.83 -2.72
N PRO A 17 -0.48 -30.78 -3.00
CA PRO A 17 -1.83 -30.72 -2.46
C PRO A 17 -1.80 -30.66 -0.93
N PRO A 18 -2.74 -29.93 -0.31
CA PRO A 18 -2.86 -29.96 1.14
C PRO A 18 -3.26 -31.36 1.64
N THR A 19 -3.07 -31.58 2.94
CA THR A 19 -3.51 -32.81 3.63
C THR A 19 -4.95 -33.17 3.31
N THR A 20 -5.25 -34.47 3.21
CA THR A 20 -6.61 -34.98 3.00
C THR A 20 -7.49 -34.89 4.25
N GLU A 21 -6.92 -34.54 5.40
CA GLU A 21 -7.65 -34.43 6.67
C GLU A 21 -8.56 -33.20 6.76
N TRP A 22 -8.26 -32.15 5.98
CA TRP A 22 -8.99 -30.88 6.02
C TRP A 22 -9.27 -30.36 4.61
N ILE A 23 -10.35 -29.61 4.45
CA ILE A 23 -10.61 -28.87 3.20
C ILE A 23 -9.71 -27.64 3.20
N ALA A 24 -8.68 -27.66 2.35
CA ALA A 24 -7.78 -26.52 2.15
C ALA A 24 -7.51 -26.34 0.65
N LEU A 25 -7.30 -25.09 0.25
CA LEU A 25 -6.76 -24.80 -1.07
C LEU A 25 -5.23 -24.93 -1.02
N PRO A 26 -4.59 -25.39 -2.11
CA PRO A 26 -3.14 -25.35 -2.22
C PRO A 26 -2.62 -23.90 -2.08
N GLY A 27 -1.42 -23.74 -1.52
CA GLY A 27 -0.70 -22.45 -1.43
C GLY A 27 -0.15 -21.97 -2.78
N HIS A 28 -1.01 -22.00 -3.80
CA HIS A 28 -0.67 -21.70 -5.19
C HIS A 28 -0.56 -20.20 -5.40
N GLY A 29 0.51 -19.73 -6.01
CA GLY A 29 0.68 -18.31 -6.33
C GLY A 29 2.14 -17.95 -6.51
N TYR A 30 2.47 -16.67 -6.36
CA TYR A 30 3.82 -16.17 -6.59
C TYR A 30 4.23 -15.21 -5.49
N HIS A 31 5.50 -15.26 -5.08
CA HIS A 31 6.05 -14.36 -4.08
C HIS A 31 7.41 -13.85 -4.53
N GLU A 32 7.52 -12.54 -4.74
CA GLU A 32 8.76 -11.87 -5.14
C GLU A 32 9.21 -10.83 -4.12
N VAL A 33 10.52 -10.58 -4.12
CA VAL A 33 11.16 -9.48 -3.42
C VAL A 33 11.64 -8.47 -4.46
N ILE A 34 11.35 -7.19 -4.21
CA ILE A 34 11.87 -6.05 -4.96
C ILE A 34 12.89 -5.35 -4.09
N VAL A 35 14.16 -5.53 -4.40
CA VAL A 35 15.26 -4.79 -3.75
C VAL A 35 15.31 -3.41 -4.39
N ASP A 36 14.89 -2.41 -3.62
CA ASP A 36 14.58 -1.07 -4.12
C ASP A 36 15.79 -0.14 -4.17
N SER A 37 16.91 -0.44 -3.51
CA SER A 37 18.18 0.31 -3.63
C SER A 37 19.42 -0.60 -3.63
N PRO A 38 20.56 -0.22 -4.26
CA PRO A 38 21.82 -0.93 -4.05
C PRO A 38 22.46 -0.67 -2.67
N GLY A 39 22.21 0.49 -2.06
CA GLY A 39 22.79 0.85 -0.76
C GLY A 39 22.07 0.16 0.40
N HIS A 40 22.84 -0.38 1.35
CA HIS A 40 22.26 -1.17 2.45
C HIS A 40 21.49 -0.33 3.47
N SER A 41 21.88 0.92 3.63
CA SER A 41 21.32 1.85 4.62
C SER A 41 20.42 2.91 3.98
N ASP A 42 20.13 2.79 2.69
CA ASP A 42 19.33 3.79 1.98
C ASP A 42 17.91 3.77 2.50
N ASN A 43 17.39 4.96 2.79
CA ASN A 43 16.03 5.15 3.24
C ASN A 43 15.17 5.56 2.04
N PRO A 44 14.01 4.92 1.81
CA PRO A 44 13.06 5.31 0.77
C PRO A 44 12.64 6.79 0.82
N ALA A 45 12.64 7.41 2.00
CA ALA A 45 12.38 8.84 2.17
C ALA A 45 13.45 9.75 1.54
N ASP A 46 14.66 9.22 1.32
CA ASP A 46 15.82 9.93 0.74
C ASP A 46 16.04 9.63 -0.75
N PHE A 47 15.20 8.78 -1.36
CA PHE A 47 15.31 8.48 -2.78
C PHE A 47 15.14 9.74 -3.62
N SER A 48 15.90 9.85 -4.71
CA SER A 48 15.69 10.90 -5.71
C SER A 48 14.34 10.70 -6.42
N GLN A 49 13.88 11.73 -7.12
CA GLN A 49 12.66 11.65 -7.92
C GLN A 49 12.73 10.50 -8.94
N GLU A 50 13.84 10.41 -9.65
CA GLU A 50 14.10 9.41 -10.69
C GLU A 50 14.12 8.00 -10.10
N HIS A 51 14.74 7.84 -8.92
CA HIS A 51 14.81 6.54 -8.25
C HIS A 51 13.44 6.08 -7.74
N MET A 52 12.62 7.00 -7.20
CA MET A 52 11.24 6.67 -6.81
C MET A 52 10.37 6.35 -8.03
N MET A 53 10.53 7.07 -9.15
CA MET A 53 9.87 6.74 -10.41
C MET A 53 10.26 5.34 -10.91
N LEU A 54 11.53 4.97 -10.80
CA LEU A 54 12.01 3.63 -11.16
C LEU A 54 11.38 2.55 -10.26
N LEU A 55 11.22 2.83 -8.97
CA LEU A 55 10.56 1.91 -8.04
C LEU A 55 9.09 1.68 -8.38
N LEU A 56 8.35 2.76 -8.63
CA LEU A 56 6.96 2.67 -9.06
C LEU A 56 6.83 1.97 -10.41
N GLN A 57 7.80 2.15 -11.32
CA GLN A 57 7.83 1.45 -12.60
C GLN A 57 8.00 -0.05 -12.40
N ALA A 58 8.91 -0.47 -11.52
CA ALA A 58 9.05 -1.88 -11.17
C ALA A 58 7.76 -2.47 -10.59
N TYR A 59 7.04 -1.73 -9.73
CA TYR A 59 5.73 -2.17 -9.24
C TYR A 59 4.70 -2.32 -10.37
N LYS A 60 4.63 -1.34 -11.28
CA LYS A 60 3.73 -1.38 -12.44
C LYS A 60 4.04 -2.57 -13.34
N ASP A 61 5.31 -2.82 -13.64
CA ASP A 61 5.75 -3.91 -14.50
C ASP A 61 5.41 -5.28 -13.89
N ARG A 62 5.69 -5.47 -12.60
CA ARG A 62 5.37 -6.74 -11.92
C ARG A 62 3.88 -6.94 -11.71
N TYR A 63 3.13 -5.88 -11.40
CA TYR A 63 1.68 -5.94 -11.35
C TYR A 63 1.10 -6.37 -12.70
N SER A 64 1.52 -5.72 -13.78
CA SER A 64 1.08 -6.03 -15.15
C SER A 64 1.39 -7.46 -15.56
N HIS A 65 2.55 -7.98 -15.14
CA HIS A 65 2.90 -9.38 -15.39
C HIS A 65 1.92 -10.35 -14.71
N TYR A 66 1.66 -10.18 -13.41
CA TYR A 66 0.86 -11.13 -12.64
C TYR A 66 -0.65 -11.00 -12.86
N CYS A 67 -1.17 -9.80 -13.14
CA CYS A 67 -2.60 -9.62 -13.37
C CYS A 67 -3.11 -10.25 -14.67
N CYS A 68 -2.20 -10.61 -15.58
CA CYS A 68 -2.50 -11.28 -16.85
C CYS A 68 -2.50 -12.81 -16.73
N LEU A 69 -2.22 -13.38 -15.56
CA LEU A 69 -2.23 -14.82 -15.34
C LEU A 69 -3.61 -15.28 -14.87
N ASP A 70 -4.18 -16.28 -15.54
CA ASP A 70 -5.54 -16.79 -15.26
C ASP A 70 -5.70 -17.39 -13.86
N ASP A 71 -4.59 -17.80 -13.23
CA ASP A 71 -4.55 -18.40 -11.90
C ASP A 71 -4.33 -17.37 -10.77
N VAL A 72 -4.26 -16.08 -11.10
CA VAL A 72 -4.07 -14.96 -10.16
C VAL A 72 -5.35 -14.12 -10.09
N ASN A 73 -5.93 -14.04 -8.89
CA ASN A 73 -7.11 -13.23 -8.61
C ASN A 73 -6.79 -11.90 -7.91
N TYR A 74 -5.62 -11.77 -7.29
CA TYR A 74 -5.18 -10.54 -6.63
C TYR A 74 -3.66 -10.44 -6.55
N VAL A 75 -3.12 -9.25 -6.80
CA VAL A 75 -1.68 -8.97 -6.68
C VAL A 75 -1.47 -7.96 -5.57
N SER A 76 -0.92 -8.43 -4.43
CA SER A 76 -0.57 -7.57 -3.31
C SER A 76 0.83 -7.00 -3.53
N ILE A 77 0.95 -5.66 -3.46
CA ILE A 77 2.25 -4.97 -3.42
C ILE A 77 2.33 -4.22 -2.10
N PHE A 78 3.37 -4.52 -1.31
CA PHE A 78 3.55 -3.92 0.00
C PHE A 78 5.02 -3.78 0.38
N LYS A 79 5.27 -2.94 1.38
CA LYS A 79 6.59 -2.70 1.96
C LYS A 79 6.49 -2.68 3.47
N ASN A 80 7.44 -3.32 4.13
CA ASN A 80 7.65 -3.24 5.57
C ASN A 80 8.98 -2.50 5.78
N TRP A 81 8.93 -1.35 6.42
CA TRP A 81 10.11 -0.57 6.78
C TRP A 81 10.32 -0.62 8.30
N GLY A 82 11.50 -1.07 8.73
CA GLY A 82 11.84 -1.21 10.14
C GLY A 82 11.30 -2.49 10.79
N ARG A 83 11.99 -2.93 11.85
CA ARG A 83 11.78 -4.23 12.49
C ARG A 83 10.38 -4.41 13.07
N GLU A 84 9.85 -3.40 13.76
CA GLU A 84 8.51 -3.49 14.38
C GLU A 84 7.38 -3.52 13.34
N ALA A 85 7.61 -3.07 12.10
CA ALA A 85 6.67 -3.23 10.97
C ALA A 85 6.76 -4.60 10.29
N GLY A 86 7.59 -5.52 10.79
CA GLY A 86 7.76 -6.86 10.25
C GLY A 86 8.82 -6.98 9.15
N ALA A 87 9.73 -6.01 9.01
CA ALA A 87 10.91 -6.18 8.16
C ALA A 87 11.87 -7.21 8.80
N SER A 88 12.07 -8.34 8.13
CA SER A 88 13.03 -9.37 8.56
C SER A 88 14.48 -9.03 8.17
N LEU A 89 14.66 -8.19 7.16
CA LEU A 89 15.95 -7.72 6.66
C LEU A 89 16.04 -6.19 6.80
N SER A 90 17.23 -5.71 7.17
CA SER A 90 17.54 -4.27 7.27
C SER A 90 17.62 -3.58 5.91
N HIS A 91 18.02 -4.32 4.88
CA HIS A 91 18.13 -3.79 3.53
C HIS A 91 16.76 -3.43 2.98
N SER A 92 16.65 -2.24 2.37
CA SER A 92 15.37 -1.75 1.86
C SER A 92 14.84 -2.65 0.73
N HIS A 93 13.62 -3.15 0.93
CA HIS A 93 12.93 -3.95 -0.07
C HIS A 93 11.41 -3.81 0.08
N SER A 94 10.72 -4.16 -0.98
CA SER A 94 9.27 -4.34 -1.04
C SER A 94 8.97 -5.77 -1.48
N GLN A 95 7.73 -6.20 -1.33
CA GLN A 95 7.30 -7.56 -1.63
C GLN A 95 6.07 -7.54 -2.52
N ILE A 96 5.98 -8.56 -3.36
CA ILE A 96 4.80 -8.85 -4.16
C ILE A 96 4.33 -10.25 -3.82
N ILE A 97 3.04 -10.41 -3.54
CA ILE A 97 2.40 -11.71 -3.42
C ILE A 97 1.18 -11.75 -4.34
N ALA A 98 1.25 -12.60 -5.36
CA ALA A 98 0.13 -12.91 -6.24
C ALA A 98 -0.66 -14.11 -5.67
N LEU A 99 -1.96 -13.92 -5.51
CA LEU A 99 -2.86 -14.82 -4.81
C LEU A 99 -3.93 -15.39 -5.76
N PRO A 100 -4.34 -16.65 -5.57
CA PRO A 100 -5.41 -17.29 -6.34
C PRO A 100 -6.79 -16.96 -5.77
N ILE A 101 -6.87 -16.11 -4.76
CA ILE A 101 -8.11 -15.69 -4.09
C ILE A 101 -8.14 -14.17 -3.93
N MET A 102 -9.34 -13.61 -3.88
CA MET A 102 -9.54 -12.22 -3.47
C MET A 102 -9.44 -12.14 -1.93
N PRO A 103 -8.54 -11.32 -1.35
CA PRO A 103 -8.44 -11.18 0.10
C PRO A 103 -9.76 -10.69 0.74
N PRO A 104 -10.10 -11.12 1.97
CA PRO A 104 -11.35 -10.74 2.62
C PRO A 104 -11.57 -9.23 2.75
N LEU A 105 -10.51 -8.46 3.00
CA LEU A 105 -10.59 -7.00 3.07
C LEU A 105 -10.98 -6.40 1.71
N MET A 106 -10.31 -6.82 0.65
CA MET A 106 -10.60 -6.36 -0.71
C MET A 106 -12.01 -6.75 -1.14
N LYS A 107 -12.46 -7.95 -0.80
CA LYS A 107 -13.83 -8.38 -1.07
C LYS A 107 -14.87 -7.45 -0.42
N ARG A 108 -14.68 -7.09 0.85
CA ARG A 108 -15.59 -6.14 1.54
C ARG A 108 -15.63 -4.77 0.87
N GLU A 109 -14.48 -4.27 0.41
CA GLU A 109 -14.44 -2.99 -0.30
C GLU A 109 -15.11 -3.08 -1.67
N ILE A 110 -14.89 -4.15 -2.44
CA ILE A 110 -15.59 -4.40 -3.71
C ILE A 110 -17.11 -4.48 -3.50
N ASP A 111 -17.56 -5.21 -2.47
CA ASP A 111 -18.99 -5.35 -2.16
C ASP A 111 -19.60 -3.98 -1.83
N ALA A 112 -18.90 -3.16 -1.05
CA ALA A 112 -19.34 -1.80 -0.71
C ALA A 112 -19.38 -0.86 -1.93
N ILE A 113 -18.38 -0.93 -2.82
CA ILE A 113 -18.35 -0.15 -4.07
C ILE A 113 -19.50 -0.57 -4.98
N SER A 114 -19.73 -1.87 -5.11
CA SER A 114 -20.75 -2.44 -5.98
C SER A 114 -22.18 -2.13 -5.50
N ALA A 115 -22.36 -1.96 -4.18
CA ALA A 115 -23.62 -1.53 -3.59
C ALA A 115 -23.83 0.00 -3.61
N ALA A 116 -22.80 0.79 -3.91
CA ALA A 116 -22.86 2.24 -3.90
C ALA A 116 -23.31 2.81 -5.27
N PRO A 117 -24.10 3.89 -5.30
CA PRO A 117 -24.54 4.51 -6.56
C PRO A 117 -23.42 5.27 -7.30
N PHE A 118 -22.29 5.51 -6.64
CA PHE A 118 -21.10 6.16 -7.18
C PHE A 118 -19.86 5.63 -6.46
N CYS A 119 -18.67 5.81 -7.05
CA CYS A 119 -17.41 5.39 -6.42
C CYS A 119 -17.20 6.08 -5.06
N PRO A 120 -17.15 5.31 -3.94
CA PRO A 120 -16.94 5.87 -2.60
C PRO A 120 -15.61 6.61 -2.47
N PHE A 121 -14.54 6.10 -3.09
CA PHE A 121 -13.21 6.72 -3.05
C PHE A 121 -13.14 8.02 -3.85
N CYS A 122 -13.82 8.14 -4.99
CA CYS A 122 -13.95 9.44 -5.67
C CYS A 122 -14.60 10.47 -4.75
N ASN A 123 -15.65 10.08 -4.03
CA ASN A 123 -16.30 10.96 -3.06
C ASN A 123 -15.40 11.29 -1.87
N ILE A 124 -14.56 10.36 -1.40
CA ILE A 124 -13.53 10.63 -0.38
C ILE A 124 -12.55 11.69 -0.91
N VAL A 125 -11.99 11.51 -2.10
CA VAL A 125 -11.07 12.48 -2.73
C VAL A 125 -11.72 13.86 -2.82
N MET A 126 -12.94 13.95 -3.36
CA MET A 126 -13.66 15.22 -3.50
C MET A 126 -13.93 15.92 -2.17
N ARG A 127 -14.21 15.17 -1.10
CA ARG A 127 -14.51 15.75 0.22
C ARG A 127 -13.26 16.12 0.99
N GLU A 128 -12.21 15.32 0.89
CA GLU A 128 -11.02 15.45 1.73
C GLU A 128 -10.02 16.47 1.19
N ILE A 129 -9.99 16.72 -0.13
CA ILE A 129 -9.07 17.68 -0.76
C ILE A 129 -9.15 19.10 -0.17
N SER A 130 -10.34 19.50 0.31
CA SER A 130 -10.59 20.81 0.93
C SER A 130 -10.87 20.73 2.42
N SER A 131 -10.64 19.58 3.06
CA SER A 131 -10.92 19.37 4.48
C SER A 131 -9.71 19.69 5.36
N ALA A 132 -9.93 19.69 6.67
CA ALA A 132 -8.83 19.79 7.64
C ALA A 132 -7.84 18.62 7.56
N ARG A 133 -8.24 17.49 6.94
CA ARG A 133 -7.46 16.26 6.83
C ARG A 133 -6.63 16.14 5.55
N ALA A 134 -6.72 17.11 4.62
CA ALA A 134 -5.80 17.23 3.50
C ALA A 134 -4.37 17.49 4.01
N ILE A 135 -3.39 16.76 3.48
CA ILE A 135 -1.98 16.89 3.86
C ILE A 135 -1.20 17.59 2.74
N ALA A 136 -1.17 17.00 1.55
CA ALA A 136 -0.45 17.52 0.40
C ALA A 136 -1.14 17.07 -0.89
N GLU A 137 -0.93 17.79 -1.98
CA GLU A 137 -1.46 17.41 -3.29
C GLU A 137 -0.60 17.96 -4.43
N ASN A 138 -0.77 17.39 -5.62
CA ASN A 138 -0.20 17.91 -6.85
C ASN A 138 -1.23 17.81 -8.00
N GLY A 139 -0.78 17.85 -9.26
CA GLY A 139 -1.67 17.83 -10.41
C GLY A 139 -2.53 16.57 -10.50
N SER A 140 -2.02 15.43 -10.03
CA SER A 140 -2.64 14.11 -10.24
C SER A 140 -3.07 13.39 -8.95
N TRP A 141 -2.50 13.73 -7.79
CA TRP A 141 -2.70 12.97 -6.55
C TRP A 141 -2.97 13.87 -5.35
N VAL A 142 -3.61 13.29 -4.33
CA VAL A 142 -3.84 13.90 -3.02
C VAL A 142 -3.39 12.94 -1.92
N GLN A 143 -2.72 13.47 -0.91
CA GLN A 143 -2.40 12.81 0.35
C GLN A 143 -3.35 13.33 1.43
N ILE A 144 -3.99 12.41 2.15
CA ILE A 144 -4.95 12.73 3.22
C ILE A 144 -4.65 11.91 4.47
N ALA A 145 -5.06 12.39 5.63
CA ALA A 145 -5.35 11.53 6.78
C ALA A 145 -6.80 11.04 6.66
N PRO A 146 -7.08 9.75 6.48
CA PRO A 146 -8.45 9.29 6.28
C PRO A 146 -9.29 9.56 7.54
N PHE A 147 -10.53 10.02 7.37
CA PHE A 147 -11.47 10.22 8.49
C PHE A 147 -11.63 8.97 9.37
N TYR A 148 -11.50 7.79 8.76
CA TYR A 148 -11.58 6.47 9.39
C TYR A 148 -10.20 5.83 9.61
N SER A 149 -9.18 6.63 9.93
CA SER A 149 -7.82 6.17 10.26
C SER A 149 -7.84 5.11 11.39
N GLN A 150 -7.29 3.94 11.12
CA GLN A 150 -7.18 2.82 12.06
C GLN A 150 -5.96 2.97 12.97
N VAL A 151 -4.87 3.56 12.46
CA VAL A 151 -3.64 3.78 13.23
C VAL A 151 -3.26 5.27 13.29
N PRO A 152 -2.56 5.71 14.36
CA PRO A 152 -2.13 7.10 14.45
C PRO A 152 -1.17 7.46 13.31
N TYR A 153 -1.39 8.65 12.73
CA TYR A 153 -0.69 9.15 11.54
C TYR A 153 -0.80 8.27 10.29
N GLU A 154 -1.86 7.46 10.18
CA GLU A 154 -2.23 6.82 8.92
C GLU A 154 -2.44 7.87 7.83
N THR A 155 -1.86 7.64 6.65
CA THR A 155 -2.09 8.50 5.49
C THR A 155 -2.37 7.70 4.24
N TRP A 156 -3.24 8.23 3.40
CA TRP A 156 -3.60 7.65 2.12
C TRP A 156 -3.19 8.58 0.99
N ILE A 157 -2.62 8.03 -0.08
CA ILE A 157 -2.39 8.72 -1.35
C ILE A 157 -3.38 8.16 -2.37
N LEU A 158 -4.20 9.02 -2.95
CA LEU A 158 -5.22 8.65 -3.94
C LEU A 158 -5.08 9.50 -5.20
N PRO A 159 -5.34 8.93 -6.39
CA PRO A 159 -5.37 9.71 -7.62
C PRO A 159 -6.64 10.56 -7.65
N LYS A 160 -6.52 11.77 -8.17
CA LYS A 160 -7.64 12.71 -8.36
C LYS A 160 -8.62 12.23 -9.42
N SER A 161 -8.11 11.58 -10.46
CA SER A 161 -8.90 10.85 -11.44
C SER A 161 -9.21 9.43 -10.96
N HIS A 162 -10.32 8.86 -11.46
CA HIS A 162 -10.67 7.47 -11.18
C HIS A 162 -9.80 6.54 -12.03
N ILE A 163 -8.80 5.92 -11.39
CA ILE A 163 -8.00 4.84 -11.97
C ILE A 163 -7.96 3.64 -11.03
N SER A 164 -8.05 2.43 -11.57
CA SER A 164 -8.25 1.20 -10.77
C SER A 164 -6.95 0.59 -10.26
N ASN A 165 -5.84 0.82 -10.96
CA ASN A 165 -4.56 0.19 -10.70
C ASN A 165 -3.40 0.95 -11.37
N LEU A 166 -2.16 0.54 -11.06
CA LEU A 166 -0.94 1.17 -11.56
C LEU A 166 -0.81 1.15 -13.09
N MET A 167 -1.46 0.23 -13.80
CA MET A 167 -1.34 0.14 -15.27
C MET A 167 -2.00 1.32 -15.96
N GLU A 168 -3.07 1.85 -15.37
CA GLU A 168 -3.87 2.96 -15.90
C GLU A 168 -3.21 4.33 -15.72
N MET A 169 -2.10 4.41 -14.99
CA MET A 169 -1.35 5.67 -14.83
C MET A 169 -0.67 6.09 -16.14
N ASP A 170 -0.86 7.34 -16.54
CA ASP A 170 -0.05 8.02 -17.53
C ASP A 170 1.32 8.48 -16.95
N GLU A 171 2.19 8.99 -17.82
CA GLU A 171 3.54 9.42 -17.44
C GLU A 171 3.55 10.59 -16.43
N ARG A 172 2.58 11.51 -16.54
CA ARG A 172 2.44 12.64 -15.62
C ARG A 172 2.01 12.14 -14.25
N GLN A 173 0.99 11.28 -14.19
CA GLN A 173 0.52 10.67 -12.96
C GLN A 173 1.63 9.85 -12.29
N HIS A 174 2.47 9.16 -13.07
CA HIS A 174 3.62 8.42 -12.56
C HIS A 174 4.67 9.33 -11.91
N CYS A 175 5.04 10.42 -12.57
CA CYS A 175 5.96 11.42 -12.03
C CYS A 175 5.39 12.11 -10.77
N ASP A 176 4.13 12.54 -10.83
CA ASP A 176 3.43 13.18 -9.73
C ASP A 176 3.32 12.24 -8.52
N LEU A 177 3.07 10.94 -8.73
CA LEU A 177 3.03 9.95 -7.66
C LEU A 177 4.40 9.80 -6.98
N ALA A 178 5.47 9.70 -7.76
CA ALA A 178 6.83 9.59 -7.23
C ALA A 178 7.20 10.80 -6.35
N SER A 179 6.80 11.99 -6.78
CA SER A 179 7.05 13.23 -6.05
C SER A 179 6.28 13.27 -4.72
N LEU A 180 4.98 12.99 -4.77
CA LEU A 180 4.12 13.02 -3.57
C LEU A 180 4.47 11.90 -2.58
N LEU A 181 4.81 10.70 -3.05
CA LEU A 181 5.20 9.60 -2.19
C LEU A 181 6.53 9.89 -1.45
N ARG A 182 7.51 10.49 -2.14
CA ARG A 182 8.74 10.96 -1.50
C ARG A 182 8.45 11.99 -0.42
N ASP A 183 7.62 12.99 -0.72
CA ASP A 183 7.24 14.02 0.24
C ASP A 183 6.53 13.42 1.46
N ALA A 184 5.58 12.51 1.24
CA ALA A 184 4.84 11.82 2.30
C ALA A 184 5.77 11.03 3.24
N LEU A 185 6.71 10.26 2.68
CA LEU A 185 7.67 9.48 3.47
C LEU A 185 8.65 10.38 4.23
N ARG A 186 9.08 11.49 3.62
CA ARG A 186 9.96 12.49 4.25
C ARG A 186 9.28 13.16 5.45
N ARG A 187 8.06 13.69 5.28
CA ARG A 187 7.30 14.33 6.36
C ARG A 187 7.05 13.38 7.52
N MET A 188 6.67 12.13 7.22
CA MET A 188 6.48 11.09 8.23
C MET A 188 7.79 10.78 8.97
N ARG A 189 8.91 10.65 8.25
CA ARG A 189 10.23 10.44 8.84
C ARG A 189 10.61 11.59 9.76
N ASP A 190 10.46 12.83 9.31
CA ASP A 190 10.92 14.01 10.04
C ASP A 190 10.03 14.27 11.28
N LEU A 191 8.71 14.09 11.17
CA LEU A 191 7.77 14.25 12.28
C LEU A 191 7.94 13.18 13.37
N LEU A 192 8.04 11.91 12.96
CA LEU A 192 7.98 10.75 13.86
C LEU A 192 9.36 10.12 14.13
N ASN A 193 10.44 10.83 13.80
CA ASN A 193 11.83 10.42 13.99
C ASN A 193 12.14 9.04 13.35
N ASN A 194 11.90 8.94 12.04
CA ASN A 194 12.10 7.75 11.20
C ASN A 194 11.38 6.50 11.74
N PRO A 195 10.04 6.51 11.84
CA PRO A 195 9.29 5.41 12.41
C PRO A 195 9.31 4.17 11.49
N PRO A 196 9.15 2.97 12.04
CA PRO A 196 8.77 1.81 11.25
C PRO A 196 7.38 2.01 10.63
N TYR A 197 7.14 1.50 9.42
CA TYR A 197 5.85 1.63 8.75
C TYR A 197 5.57 0.48 7.77
N ASN A 198 4.29 0.29 7.47
CA ASN A 198 3.84 -0.53 6.35
C ASN A 198 3.29 0.37 5.25
N LEU A 199 3.67 0.12 3.99
CA LEU A 199 3.06 0.76 2.82
C LEU A 199 2.38 -0.33 2.00
N MET A 200 1.12 -0.11 1.60
CA MET A 200 0.34 -1.08 0.82
C MET A 200 -0.35 -0.37 -0.35
N ILE A 201 -0.25 -0.95 -1.54
CA ILE A 201 -0.94 -0.46 -2.72
C ILE A 201 -2.23 -1.28 -2.91
N GLN A 202 -3.37 -0.64 -2.68
CA GLN A 202 -4.69 -1.23 -2.92
C GLN A 202 -5.11 -0.95 -4.35
N GLN A 203 -5.28 -2.01 -5.14
CA GLN A 203 -5.61 -1.95 -6.55
C GLN A 203 -6.28 -3.25 -7.01
N ILE A 204 -7.19 -3.14 -7.98
CA ILE A 204 -7.90 -4.26 -8.61
C ILE A 204 -8.02 -3.96 -10.11
N GLY A 205 -8.28 -4.98 -10.94
CA GLY A 205 -8.38 -4.87 -12.39
C GLY A 205 -9.36 -3.79 -12.90
N SER A 206 -10.59 -3.75 -12.40
CA SER A 206 -11.61 -2.79 -12.88
C SER A 206 -12.61 -2.38 -11.79
N GLY A 207 -13.09 -1.14 -11.85
CA GLY A 207 -14.20 -0.65 -11.00
C GLY A 207 -13.79 -0.34 -9.55
N TYR A 208 -12.49 -0.41 -9.24
CA TYR A 208 -11.92 0.03 -7.99
C TYR A 208 -11.27 1.40 -8.19
N HIS A 209 -10.99 2.14 -7.12
CA HIS A 209 -10.21 3.38 -7.19
C HIS A 209 -8.97 3.17 -6.35
N MET A 210 -7.83 3.02 -7.01
CA MET A 210 -6.60 2.64 -6.33
C MET A 210 -6.21 3.66 -5.25
N ASN A 211 -5.58 3.16 -4.20
CA ASN A 211 -5.07 3.99 -3.12
C ASN A 211 -3.82 3.35 -2.52
N ILE A 212 -2.87 4.18 -2.09
CA ILE A 212 -1.69 3.74 -1.34
C ILE A 212 -1.94 4.11 0.11
N ARG A 213 -1.85 3.13 1.02
CA ARG A 213 -2.00 3.35 2.46
C ARG A 213 -0.63 3.25 3.11
N ILE A 214 -0.32 4.20 3.98
CA ILE A 214 0.91 4.22 4.78
C ILE A 214 0.50 4.19 6.25
N HIS A 215 0.90 3.12 6.94
CA HIS A 215 0.54 2.82 8.31
C HIS A 215 1.80 2.85 9.18
N PRO A 216 2.03 3.92 9.97
CA PRO A 216 3.11 3.94 10.94
C PRO A 216 2.92 2.87 12.02
N ALA A 217 3.94 2.06 12.27
CA ALA A 217 3.92 0.99 13.27
C ALA A 217 4.40 1.51 14.64
N ILE A 218 3.79 2.60 15.11
CA ILE A 218 4.16 3.28 16.37
C ILE A 218 3.32 2.84 17.58
N THR A 219 2.22 2.13 17.34
CA THR A 219 1.40 1.48 18.37
C THR A 219 1.30 -0.01 18.10
N LYS A 220 1.08 -0.81 19.15
CA LYS A 220 0.92 -2.26 19.04
C LYS A 220 -0.56 -2.61 19.11
N ILE A 221 -1.05 -3.35 18.12
CA ILE A 221 -2.37 -3.97 18.19
C ILE A 221 -2.39 -5.05 19.29
N ALA A 222 -3.36 -4.96 20.19
CA ALA A 222 -3.48 -5.83 21.35
C ALA A 222 -4.64 -6.82 21.16
N GLY A 223 -5.02 -7.49 22.25
CA GLY A 223 -6.07 -8.50 22.24
C GLY A 223 -7.40 -7.96 21.71
N PHE A 224 -7.75 -6.71 22.05
CA PHE A 224 -9.01 -6.09 21.65
C PHE A 224 -9.13 -5.92 20.14
N GLU A 225 -8.14 -5.29 19.50
CA GLU A 225 -8.14 -5.08 18.05
C GLU A 225 -8.07 -6.42 17.31
N ARG A 226 -7.23 -7.34 17.79
CA ARG A 226 -7.08 -8.68 17.19
C ARG A 226 -8.35 -9.51 17.27
N SER A 227 -9.11 -9.43 18.38
CA SER A 227 -10.31 -10.24 18.57
C SER A 227 -11.55 -9.64 17.91
N THR A 228 -11.63 -8.31 17.83
CA THR A 228 -12.87 -7.63 17.38
C THR A 228 -12.77 -7.06 15.97
N GLY A 229 -11.57 -6.77 15.48
CA GLY A 229 -11.38 -5.97 14.26
C GLY A 229 -11.76 -4.49 14.42
N VAL A 230 -11.99 -4.03 15.66
CA VAL A 230 -12.23 -2.61 15.99
C VAL A 230 -10.92 -1.99 16.45
N PHE A 231 -10.57 -0.84 15.90
CA PHE A 231 -9.30 -0.16 16.17
C PHE A 231 -9.48 1.02 17.12
N ILE A 232 -8.49 1.24 17.98
CA ILE A 232 -8.39 2.41 18.86
C ILE A 232 -7.27 3.30 18.33
N ASN A 233 -7.64 4.49 17.86
CA ASN A 233 -6.69 5.48 17.37
C ASN A 233 -6.61 6.67 18.34
N PRO A 234 -5.48 6.88 19.05
CA PRO A 234 -5.35 7.97 20.01
C PRO A 234 -5.12 9.34 19.37
N VAL A 235 -4.85 9.40 18.07
CA VAL A 235 -4.61 10.65 17.33
C VAL A 235 -5.74 10.84 16.33
N SER A 236 -6.45 11.97 16.41
CA SER A 236 -7.49 12.28 15.43
C SER A 236 -6.86 12.52 14.05
N PRO A 237 -7.55 12.15 12.95
CA PRO A 237 -7.01 12.39 11.60
C PRO A 237 -6.81 13.88 11.30
N GLU A 238 -7.59 14.79 11.89
CA GLU A 238 -7.39 16.24 11.77
C GLU A 238 -6.08 16.69 12.42
N GLN A 239 -5.78 16.17 13.61
CA GLN A 239 -4.54 16.46 14.31
C GLN A 239 -3.35 15.88 13.51
N ALA A 240 -3.43 14.62 13.10
CA ALA A 240 -2.38 13.99 12.30
C ALA A 240 -2.10 14.77 11.01
N ALA A 241 -3.13 15.18 10.27
CA ALA A 241 -2.94 15.96 9.04
C ALA A 241 -2.34 17.35 9.27
N ALA A 242 -2.67 18.01 10.38
CA ALA A 242 -2.09 19.29 10.75
C ALA A 242 -0.59 19.15 11.08
N GLU A 243 -0.23 18.15 11.89
CA GLU A 243 1.15 17.91 12.29
C GLU A 243 2.04 17.45 11.12
N ILE A 244 1.54 16.54 10.26
CA ILE A 244 2.28 16.08 9.07
C ILE A 244 2.51 17.22 8.07
N ARG A 245 1.56 18.15 7.92
CA ARG A 245 1.75 19.35 7.08
C ARG A 245 2.83 20.29 7.61
N GLY A 246 2.94 20.39 8.93
CA GLY A 246 3.90 21.26 9.61
C GLY A 246 5.33 20.73 9.61
N ALA A 247 5.51 19.44 9.32
CA ALA A 247 6.81 18.77 9.22
C ALA A 247 7.49 18.97 7.86
#